data_AF-A0A956C6W2-F1
#
_entry.id   AF-A0A956C6W2-F1
#
_cell.length_a   1.000
_cell.length_b   1.000
_cell.length_c   1.000
_cell.angle_alpha   90.00
_cell.angle_beta   90.00
_cell.angle_gamma   90.00
#
_symmetry.space_group_name_H-M   'P 1'
#
loop_
_entity.id
_entity.type
_entity.pdbx_description
1 polymer ?
#
loop_
_entity_poly.entity_id
_entity_poly.type
_entity_poly.pdbx_seq_one_letter_code
_entity_poly.pdbx_strand_id
1 'polypeptide(L)'
;MRDGYRSATAGLRERISALRTDVERATRDAPEIVLALLPDELHAETERALADDALADADASIEALTALDAALSRVAAELAAAVARADDELRVEREPRDPPPSRDTRPYLLEEPLQARARAAVELAVFAHDRFAEMKRWGDAQYVMRFAPDAIACILHVHLRDLAVAGGPGLARAVARLSTSIPPVLPDVRLRPETTTLRALRALRFVREAEVGDADLDAGYLLEAPPRLAACMTRAARAPLIALRSLDAEIRTRRGALEIDWSAPLDRSSFPGLDDAVAAALAIRRAVTVPGAAA
;
A
#
# COMPACT_ATOMS: atom_id res chain seq x y z
N MET A 1 2.01 6.02 59.64
CA MET A 1 1.70 6.70 58.37
C MET A 1 2.64 6.33 57.21
N ARG A 2 3.91 5.95 57.46
CA ARG A 2 4.85 5.54 56.39
C ARG A 2 4.52 4.20 55.70
N ASP A 3 3.87 3.26 56.38
CA ASP A 3 3.62 1.91 55.82
C ASP A 3 2.50 1.88 54.78
N GLY A 4 1.43 2.69 54.94
CA GLY A 4 0.36 2.78 53.94
C GLY A 4 0.82 3.40 52.61
N TYR A 5 1.76 4.33 52.66
CA TYR A 5 2.31 5.02 51.49
C TYR A 5 3.22 4.10 50.64
N ARG A 6 4.01 3.24 51.30
CA ARG A 6 4.82 2.21 50.65
C ARG A 6 3.96 1.11 50.01
N SER A 7 2.85 0.75 50.64
CA SER A 7 1.90 -0.23 50.08
C SER A 7 1.18 0.30 48.84
N ALA A 8 0.81 1.59 48.81
CA ALA A 8 0.10 2.20 47.68
C ALA A 8 1.00 2.37 46.44
N THR A 9 2.27 2.76 46.64
CA THR A 9 3.26 2.89 45.56
C THR A 9 3.68 1.54 44.97
N ALA A 10 3.80 0.50 45.81
CA ALA A 10 4.04 -0.87 45.35
C ALA A 10 2.91 -1.37 44.44
N GLY A 11 1.65 -1.23 44.87
CA GLY A 11 0.49 -1.63 44.06
C GLY A 11 0.36 -0.85 42.74
N LEU A 12 0.67 0.45 42.74
CA LEU A 12 0.67 1.26 41.52
C LEU A 12 1.76 0.82 40.54
N ARG A 13 2.98 0.51 41.03
CA ARG A 13 4.07 -0.01 40.19
C ARG A 13 3.73 -1.37 39.58
N GLU A 14 3.14 -2.28 40.35
CA GLU A 14 2.68 -3.59 39.84
C GLU A 14 1.65 -3.42 38.72
N ARG A 15 0.67 -2.53 38.90
CA ARG A 15 -0.34 -2.22 37.88
C ARG A 15 0.28 -1.61 36.62
N ILE A 16 1.18 -0.62 36.77
CA ILE A 16 1.90 -0.01 35.64
C ILE A 16 2.70 -1.08 34.88
N SER A 17 3.38 -1.98 35.59
CA SER A 17 4.13 -3.08 34.98
C SER A 17 3.23 -4.01 34.16
N ALA A 18 2.04 -4.34 34.68
CA ALA A 18 1.05 -5.14 33.96
C ALA A 18 0.55 -4.41 32.70
N LEU A 19 0.15 -3.15 32.84
CA LEU A 19 -0.33 -2.33 31.72
C LEU A 19 0.73 -2.16 30.64
N ARG A 20 2.00 -1.91 31.01
CA ARG A 20 3.11 -1.81 30.07
C ARG A 20 3.28 -3.11 29.28
N THR A 21 3.25 -4.25 29.97
CA THR A 21 3.32 -5.57 29.33
C THR A 21 2.15 -5.79 28.36
N ASP A 22 0.94 -5.36 28.74
CA ASP A 22 -0.25 -5.49 27.90
C ASP A 22 -0.19 -4.58 26.67
N VAL A 23 0.30 -3.34 26.79
CA VAL A 23 0.53 -2.42 25.66
C VAL A 23 1.60 -2.97 24.72
N GLU A 24 2.72 -3.48 25.25
CA GLU A 24 3.78 -4.11 24.45
C GLU A 24 3.26 -5.33 23.69
N ARG A 25 2.43 -6.16 24.34
CA ARG A 25 1.78 -7.32 23.72
C ARG A 25 0.79 -6.88 22.64
N ALA A 26 -0.10 -5.93 22.95
CA ALA A 26 -1.08 -5.42 21.99
C ALA A 26 -0.41 -4.80 20.76
N THR A 27 0.68 -4.04 20.95
CA THR A 27 1.44 -3.45 19.85
C THR A 27 2.13 -4.50 19.00
N ARG A 28 2.61 -5.59 19.60
CA ARG A 28 3.25 -6.70 18.87
C ARG A 28 2.24 -7.53 18.07
N ASP A 29 1.07 -7.77 18.65
CA ASP A 29 0.07 -8.69 18.10
C ASP A 29 -0.91 -7.98 17.15
N ALA A 30 -1.01 -6.64 17.20
CA ALA A 30 -1.86 -5.86 16.31
C ALA A 30 -1.38 -5.96 14.84
N PRO A 31 -2.31 -6.03 13.86
CA PRO A 31 -1.93 -5.98 12.45
C PRO A 31 -1.18 -4.69 12.13
N GLU A 32 -0.12 -4.79 11.33
CA GLU A 32 0.75 -3.65 11.01
C GLU A 32 -0.01 -2.46 10.43
N ILE A 33 -1.02 -2.71 9.58
CA ILE A 33 -1.86 -1.67 9.00
C ILE A 33 -2.68 -0.91 10.05
N VAL A 34 -3.14 -1.58 11.11
CA VAL A 34 -3.87 -0.92 12.20
C VAL A 34 -2.95 0.06 12.91
N LEU A 35 -1.72 -0.38 13.20
CA LEU A 35 -0.71 0.48 13.79
C LEU A 35 -0.37 1.63 12.84
N ALA A 36 -0.21 1.39 11.54
CA ALA A 36 0.14 2.41 10.57
C ALA A 36 -0.92 3.51 10.38
N LEU A 37 -2.16 3.25 10.77
CA LEU A 37 -3.29 4.18 10.68
C LEU A 37 -3.58 4.91 12.00
N LEU A 38 -2.85 4.62 13.08
CA LEU A 38 -3.03 5.36 14.32
C LEU A 38 -2.61 6.83 14.15
N PRO A 39 -3.25 7.76 14.88
CA PRO A 39 -2.81 9.15 14.90
C PRO A 39 -1.35 9.28 15.39
N ASP A 40 -0.61 10.23 14.83
CA ASP A 40 0.79 10.48 15.20
C ASP A 40 0.93 10.82 16.69
N GLU A 41 -0.07 11.49 17.28
CA GLU A 41 -0.08 11.79 18.72
C GLU A 41 -0.13 10.52 19.57
N LEU A 42 -0.92 9.53 19.15
CA LEU A 42 -1.04 8.27 19.88
C LEU A 42 0.25 7.47 19.78
N HIS A 43 0.88 7.44 18.61
CA HIS A 43 2.19 6.82 18.48
C HIS A 43 3.25 7.47 19.36
N ALA A 44 3.35 8.80 19.32
CA ALA A 44 4.31 9.53 20.15
C ALA A 44 4.03 9.33 21.64
N GLU A 45 2.76 9.14 22.03
CA GLU A 45 2.41 8.77 23.39
C GLU A 45 2.80 7.33 23.73
N THR A 46 2.54 6.36 22.86
CA THR A 46 2.96 4.96 23.06
C THR A 46 4.47 4.86 23.24
N GLU A 47 5.24 5.49 22.33
CA GLU A 47 6.71 5.52 22.40
C GLU A 47 7.19 6.16 23.72
N ARG A 48 6.62 7.31 24.12
CA ARG A 48 6.96 7.97 25.38
C ARG A 48 6.60 7.12 26.60
N ALA A 49 5.40 6.55 26.64
CA ALA A 49 4.93 5.76 27.79
C ALA A 49 5.74 4.46 27.96
N LEU A 50 6.18 3.84 26.86
CA LEU A 50 7.04 2.66 26.89
C LEU A 50 8.50 3.00 27.20
N ALA A 51 8.99 4.17 26.80
CA ALA A 51 10.34 4.63 27.12
C ALA A 51 10.45 5.31 28.51
N ASP A 52 9.34 5.52 29.22
CA ASP A 52 9.35 6.17 30.52
C ASP A 52 10.00 5.27 31.58
N ASP A 53 11.06 5.79 32.20
CA ASP A 53 11.87 5.11 33.20
C ASP A 53 11.32 5.27 34.63
N ALA A 54 10.23 6.01 34.85
CA ALA A 54 9.63 6.21 36.17
C ALA A 54 9.27 4.89 36.89
N LEU A 55 9.02 3.81 36.15
CA LEU A 55 8.81 2.48 36.73
C LEU A 55 10.10 1.88 37.31
N ALA A 56 11.24 2.11 36.66
CA ALA A 56 12.55 1.62 37.08
C ALA A 56 13.20 2.52 38.15
N ASP A 57 12.82 3.80 38.19
CA ASP A 57 13.29 4.75 39.20
C ASP A 57 12.63 4.48 40.57
N ALA A 58 13.48 4.08 41.53
CA ALA A 58 13.07 3.81 42.91
C ALA A 58 12.51 5.05 43.61
N ASP A 59 12.93 6.25 43.20
CA ASP A 59 12.58 7.54 43.80
C ASP A 59 11.49 8.28 43.01
N ALA A 60 10.88 7.64 42.00
CA ALA A 60 9.78 8.21 41.22
C ALA A 60 8.63 8.71 42.12
N SER A 61 8.15 9.93 41.84
CA SER A 61 7.05 10.52 42.58
C SER A 61 5.73 9.81 42.28
N ILE A 62 4.78 9.88 43.22
CA ILE A 62 3.42 9.36 43.00
C ILE A 62 2.75 10.04 41.80
N GLU A 63 2.99 11.33 41.59
CA GLU A 63 2.45 12.07 40.45
C GLU A 63 3.00 11.52 39.13
N ALA A 64 4.30 11.23 39.04
CA ALA A 64 4.91 10.63 37.86
C ALA A 64 4.34 9.22 37.57
N LEU A 65 4.24 8.38 38.60
CA LEU A 65 3.66 7.04 38.46
C LEU A 65 2.17 7.11 38.06
N THR A 66 1.40 8.05 38.62
CA THR A 66 -0.02 8.22 38.27
C THR A 66 -0.21 8.73 36.84
N ALA A 67 0.66 9.64 36.40
CA ALA A 67 0.67 10.12 35.01
C ALA A 67 1.00 8.99 34.02
N LEU A 68 1.98 8.14 34.36
CA LEU A 68 2.34 6.97 33.55
C LEU A 68 1.21 5.93 33.50
N ASP A 69 0.56 5.62 34.63
CA ASP A 69 -0.61 4.73 34.68
C ASP A 69 -1.75 5.25 33.78
N ALA A 70 -2.04 6.55 33.84
CA ALA A 70 -3.07 7.17 33.01
C ALA A 70 -2.71 7.14 31.51
N ALA A 71 -1.45 7.41 31.15
CA ALA A 71 -0.96 7.36 29.77
C ALA A 71 -1.05 5.93 29.19
N LEU A 72 -0.54 4.94 29.92
CA LEU A 72 -0.61 3.53 29.51
C LEU A 72 -2.05 3.03 29.39
N SER A 73 -2.92 3.42 30.34
CA SER A 73 -4.35 3.06 30.29
C SER A 73 -5.04 3.65 29.06
N ARG A 74 -4.73 4.91 28.71
CA ARG A 74 -5.26 5.55 27.49
C ARG A 74 -4.76 4.84 26.24
N VAL A 75 -3.45 4.61 26.13
CA VAL A 75 -2.85 3.91 24.98
C VAL A 75 -3.46 2.52 24.80
N ALA A 76 -3.62 1.75 25.88
CA ALA A 76 -4.23 0.43 25.82
C ALA A 76 -5.69 0.48 25.32
N ALA A 77 -6.47 1.44 25.80
CA ALA A 77 -7.87 1.60 25.39
C ALA A 77 -7.99 2.01 23.91
N GLU A 78 -7.17 2.95 23.45
CA GLU A 78 -7.17 3.41 22.05
C GLU A 78 -6.68 2.31 21.08
N LEU A 79 -5.65 1.55 21.46
CA LEU A 79 -5.17 0.40 20.68
C LEU A 79 -6.27 -0.67 20.56
N ALA A 80 -6.92 -1.02 21.66
CA ALA A 80 -8.03 -1.98 21.64
C ALA A 80 -9.19 -1.48 20.76
N ALA A 81 -9.54 -0.20 20.84
CA ALA A 81 -10.57 0.41 20.00
C ALA A 81 -10.19 0.47 18.52
N ALA A 82 -8.91 0.69 18.20
CA ALA A 82 -8.42 0.66 16.83
C ALA A 82 -8.48 -0.75 16.23
N VAL A 83 -8.03 -1.76 16.98
CA VAL A 83 -8.12 -3.18 16.56
C VAL A 83 -9.58 -3.60 16.40
N ALA A 84 -10.47 -3.24 17.32
CA ALA A 84 -11.89 -3.57 17.22
C ALA A 84 -12.58 -2.94 15.99
N ARG A 85 -12.17 -1.73 15.58
CA ARG A 85 -12.69 -1.06 14.37
C ARG A 85 -12.10 -1.62 13.08
N ALA A 86 -10.90 -2.17 13.15
CA ALA A 86 -10.15 -2.61 11.98
C ALA A 86 -10.88 -3.67 11.15
N ASP A 87 -11.58 -4.62 11.79
CA ASP A 87 -12.25 -5.72 11.09
C ASP A 87 -13.34 -5.21 10.12
N ASP A 88 -14.09 -4.17 10.51
CA ASP A 88 -15.13 -3.59 9.66
C ASP A 88 -14.55 -2.55 8.70
N GLU A 89 -13.68 -1.65 9.17
CA GLU A 89 -13.15 -0.54 8.37
C GLU A 89 -12.12 -0.98 7.32
N LEU A 90 -11.34 -2.03 7.61
CA LEU A 90 -10.32 -2.58 6.69
C LEU A 90 -10.85 -3.74 5.84
N ARG A 91 -12.16 -3.93 5.80
CA ARG A 91 -12.81 -4.86 4.89
C ARG A 91 -12.83 -4.29 3.46
N VAL A 92 -12.51 -5.16 2.49
CA VAL A 92 -12.64 -4.82 1.07
C VAL A 92 -14.06 -5.13 0.61
N GLU A 93 -14.92 -4.12 0.54
CA GLU A 93 -16.35 -4.32 0.25
C GLU A 93 -16.68 -4.48 -1.25
N ARG A 94 -15.78 -4.07 -2.15
CA ARG A 94 -16.12 -3.90 -3.57
C ARG A 94 -15.07 -4.48 -4.48
N GLU A 95 -15.52 -5.19 -5.50
CA GLU A 95 -14.67 -5.46 -6.66
C GLU A 95 -14.24 -4.15 -7.33
N PRO A 96 -13.04 -4.11 -7.92
CA PRO A 96 -12.61 -2.95 -8.68
C PRO A 96 -13.64 -2.69 -9.78
N ARG A 97 -14.00 -1.42 -9.97
CA ARG A 97 -14.96 -1.04 -11.01
C ARG A 97 -14.23 -0.81 -12.31
N ASP A 98 -14.88 -1.19 -13.41
CA ASP A 98 -14.40 -0.75 -14.71
C ASP A 98 -14.41 0.79 -14.78
N PRO A 99 -13.40 1.40 -15.40
CA PRO A 99 -13.43 2.80 -15.75
C PRO A 99 -14.55 3.04 -16.76
N PRO A 100 -15.10 4.27 -16.77
CA PRO A 100 -16.14 4.62 -17.72
C PRO A 100 -15.61 4.49 -19.16
N PRO A 101 -16.45 4.04 -20.10
CA PRO A 101 -16.05 4.01 -21.49
C PRO A 101 -15.74 5.39 -22.03
N SER A 102 -14.63 5.45 -22.78
CA SER A 102 -14.32 6.58 -23.64
C SER A 102 -15.51 6.81 -24.58
N ARG A 103 -16.10 8.00 -24.50
CA ARG A 103 -17.26 8.38 -25.33
C ARG A 103 -16.90 8.48 -26.81
N ASP A 104 -15.61 8.66 -27.12
CA ASP A 104 -15.13 9.05 -28.45
C ASP A 104 -14.51 7.89 -29.24
N THR A 105 -14.36 6.70 -28.66
CA THR A 105 -13.66 5.59 -29.31
C THR A 105 -14.47 4.30 -29.24
N ARG A 106 -15.51 4.19 -30.07
CA ARG A 106 -16.05 2.85 -30.38
C ARG A 106 -14.99 2.09 -31.19
N PRO A 107 -14.73 0.81 -30.90
CA PRO A 107 -13.78 0.03 -31.69
C PRO A 107 -14.25 -0.08 -33.14
N TYR A 108 -13.33 0.01 -34.10
CA TYR A 108 -13.64 -0.37 -35.48
C TYR A 108 -14.02 -1.85 -35.55
N LEU A 109 -14.81 -2.20 -36.56
CA LEU A 109 -15.27 -3.57 -36.82
C LEU A 109 -14.12 -4.57 -36.99
N LEU A 110 -12.97 -4.11 -37.50
CA LEU A 110 -11.79 -4.94 -37.72
C LEU A 110 -10.60 -4.38 -36.94
N GLU A 111 -9.85 -5.28 -36.31
CA GLU A 111 -8.62 -4.99 -35.59
C GLU A 111 -7.42 -5.08 -36.55
N GLU A 112 -6.46 -4.17 -36.45
CA GLU A 112 -5.26 -4.25 -37.28
C GLU A 112 -4.36 -5.43 -36.87
N PRO A 113 -3.62 -6.07 -37.80
CA PRO A 113 -2.79 -7.24 -37.48
C PRO A 113 -1.76 -7.02 -36.37
N LEU A 114 -1.20 -5.80 -36.27
CA LEU A 114 -0.26 -5.45 -35.21
C LEU A 114 -0.97 -5.33 -33.85
N GLN A 115 -2.17 -4.75 -33.82
CA GLN A 115 -3.00 -4.67 -32.62
C GLN A 115 -3.41 -6.07 -32.15
N ALA A 116 -3.84 -6.94 -33.07
CA ALA A 116 -4.22 -8.32 -32.75
C ALA A 116 -3.06 -9.13 -32.14
N ARG A 117 -1.83 -8.92 -32.61
CA ARG A 117 -0.62 -9.56 -32.06
C ARG A 117 -0.27 -9.02 -30.67
N ALA A 118 -0.29 -7.70 -30.50
CA ALA A 118 -0.06 -7.06 -29.22
C ALA A 118 -1.09 -7.51 -28.18
N ARG A 119 -2.38 -7.55 -28.57
CA ARG A 119 -3.46 -8.11 -27.78
C ARG A 119 -3.18 -9.55 -27.38
N ALA A 120 -2.77 -10.41 -28.30
CA ALA A 120 -2.47 -11.81 -28.00
C ALA A 120 -1.32 -11.97 -26.99
N ALA A 121 -0.29 -11.11 -27.04
CA ALA A 121 0.80 -11.12 -26.06
C ALA A 121 0.32 -10.71 -24.66
N VAL A 122 -0.51 -9.67 -24.55
CA VAL A 122 -1.13 -9.25 -23.29
C VAL A 122 -2.05 -10.35 -22.76
N GLU A 123 -2.87 -10.92 -23.62
CA GLU A 123 -3.81 -11.99 -23.31
C GLU A 123 -3.10 -13.24 -22.78
N LEU A 124 -2.03 -13.67 -23.44
CA LEU A 124 -1.19 -14.79 -22.99
C LEU A 124 -0.58 -14.51 -21.60
N ALA A 125 -0.08 -13.30 -21.37
CA ALA A 125 0.50 -12.92 -20.10
C ALA A 125 -0.53 -12.90 -18.97
N VAL A 126 -1.74 -12.37 -19.21
CA VAL A 126 -2.83 -12.38 -18.23
C VAL A 126 -3.33 -13.79 -17.94
N PHE A 127 -3.47 -14.64 -18.96
CA PHE A 127 -3.88 -16.04 -18.77
C PHE A 127 -2.88 -16.89 -17.98
N ALA A 128 -1.61 -16.47 -17.91
CA ALA A 128 -0.63 -17.09 -17.02
C ALA A 128 -0.94 -16.85 -15.53
N HIS A 129 -1.64 -15.74 -15.21
CA HIS A 129 -2.08 -15.41 -13.85
C HIS A 129 -3.46 -15.96 -13.52
N ASP A 130 -4.36 -16.02 -14.51
CA ASP A 130 -5.71 -16.54 -14.35
C ASP A 130 -6.25 -17.10 -15.67
N ARG A 131 -6.43 -18.42 -15.73
CA ARG A 131 -6.99 -19.10 -16.92
C ARG A 131 -8.43 -18.71 -17.26
N PHE A 132 -9.14 -18.08 -16.33
CA PHE A 132 -10.53 -17.66 -16.49
C PHE A 132 -10.64 -16.15 -16.75
N ALA A 133 -9.52 -15.47 -17.00
CA ALA A 133 -9.52 -14.05 -17.29
C ALA A 133 -10.48 -13.69 -18.44
N GLU A 134 -11.19 -12.58 -18.28
CA GLU A 134 -12.08 -12.05 -19.31
C GLU A 134 -11.42 -10.84 -19.98
N MET A 135 -11.43 -10.79 -21.30
CA MET A 135 -10.97 -9.63 -22.06
C MET A 135 -12.12 -8.97 -22.81
N LYS A 136 -12.15 -7.64 -22.74
CA LYS A 136 -13.06 -6.80 -23.52
C LYS A 136 -12.28 -5.74 -24.28
N ARG A 137 -12.49 -5.67 -25.59
CA ARG A 137 -12.04 -4.53 -26.41
C ARG A 137 -12.93 -3.34 -26.10
N TRP A 138 -12.33 -2.30 -25.56
CA TRP A 138 -13.02 -1.14 -25.00
C TRP A 138 -13.01 0.06 -25.94
N GLY A 139 -11.97 0.15 -26.75
CA GLY A 139 -11.80 1.10 -27.82
C GLY A 139 -10.89 0.51 -28.88
N ASP A 140 -10.46 1.33 -29.81
CA ASP A 140 -9.81 0.82 -31.00
C ASP A 140 -8.47 0.13 -30.72
N ALA A 141 -7.66 0.75 -29.87
CA ALA A 141 -6.39 0.23 -29.35
C ALA A 141 -6.43 0.07 -27.81
N GLN A 142 -7.63 -0.11 -27.24
CA GLN A 142 -7.84 -0.13 -25.80
C GLN A 142 -8.53 -1.42 -25.37
N TYR A 143 -7.95 -2.08 -24.37
CA TYR A 143 -8.41 -3.36 -23.84
C TYR A 143 -8.55 -3.26 -22.34
N VAL A 144 -9.54 -3.99 -21.82
CA VAL A 144 -9.74 -4.17 -20.40
C VAL A 144 -9.80 -5.65 -20.14
N MET A 145 -9.01 -6.10 -19.17
CA MET A 145 -8.97 -7.48 -18.76
C MET A 145 -9.32 -7.59 -17.29
N ARG A 146 -10.21 -8.52 -16.95
CA ARG A 146 -10.57 -8.87 -15.58
C ARG A 146 -10.01 -10.23 -15.27
N PHE A 147 -9.37 -10.35 -14.11
CA PHE A 147 -8.73 -11.58 -13.69
C PHE A 147 -8.56 -11.58 -12.18
N ALA A 148 -8.40 -12.75 -11.58
CA ALA A 148 -8.33 -12.92 -10.13
C ALA A 148 -7.12 -13.77 -9.69
N PRO A 149 -5.89 -13.25 -9.83
CA PRO A 149 -4.70 -13.94 -9.32
C PRO A 149 -4.83 -14.17 -7.82
N ASP A 150 -4.63 -15.40 -7.35
CA ASP A 150 -4.85 -15.79 -5.94
C ASP A 150 -6.21 -15.36 -5.37
N ALA A 151 -7.29 -15.44 -6.18
CA ALA A 151 -8.65 -15.00 -5.83
C ALA A 151 -8.79 -13.50 -5.54
N ILE A 152 -7.80 -12.69 -5.92
CA ILE A 152 -7.81 -11.23 -5.74
C ILE A 152 -8.24 -10.57 -7.05
N ALA A 153 -9.47 -10.05 -7.09
CA ALA A 153 -9.99 -9.37 -8.27
C ALA A 153 -9.11 -8.18 -8.70
N CYS A 154 -8.69 -8.21 -9.96
CA CYS A 154 -7.85 -7.22 -10.62
C CYS A 154 -8.45 -6.82 -11.97
N ILE A 155 -8.24 -5.55 -12.35
CA ILE A 155 -8.56 -5.04 -13.68
C ILE A 155 -7.31 -4.45 -14.30
N LEU A 156 -6.95 -4.94 -15.48
CA LEU A 156 -5.88 -4.40 -16.29
C LEU A 156 -6.46 -3.61 -17.45
N HIS A 157 -6.14 -2.33 -17.50
CA HIS A 157 -6.37 -1.46 -18.65
C HIS A 157 -5.11 -1.38 -19.47
N VAL A 158 -5.20 -1.66 -20.77
CA VAL A 158 -4.08 -1.50 -21.70
C VAL A 158 -4.50 -0.61 -22.86
N HIS A 159 -3.69 0.41 -23.13
CA HIS A 159 -3.79 1.23 -24.32
C HIS A 159 -2.52 1.06 -25.15
N LEU A 160 -2.68 0.53 -26.35
CA LEU A 160 -1.60 0.42 -27.32
C LEU A 160 -1.40 1.77 -28.01
N ARG A 161 -0.17 2.28 -27.97
CA ARG A 161 0.26 3.54 -28.59
C ARG A 161 1.43 3.29 -29.54
N ASP A 162 1.70 4.28 -30.38
CA ASP A 162 2.86 4.30 -31.28
C ASP A 162 2.94 3.05 -32.18
N LEU A 163 1.77 2.58 -32.65
CA LEU A 163 1.64 1.48 -33.60
C LEU A 163 2.23 1.96 -34.94
N ALA A 164 3.52 1.69 -35.16
CA ALA A 164 4.18 2.12 -36.39
C ALA A 164 3.55 1.43 -37.60
N VAL A 165 3.20 2.23 -38.61
CA VAL A 165 2.69 1.78 -39.90
C VAL A 165 3.79 1.01 -40.64
N ALA A 166 3.38 -0.11 -41.24
CA ALA A 166 4.14 -1.07 -42.04
C ALA A 166 5.54 -0.61 -42.55
N GLY A 167 6.60 -1.24 -42.03
CA GLY A 167 7.92 -1.28 -42.68
C GLY A 167 9.13 -1.00 -41.78
N GLY A 168 8.95 -0.40 -40.60
CA GLY A 168 10.03 -0.19 -39.63
C GLY A 168 9.92 -1.11 -38.41
N PRO A 169 11.02 -1.35 -37.66
CA PRO A 169 10.98 -1.98 -36.35
C PRO A 169 10.42 -1.00 -35.31
N GLY A 170 9.17 -0.56 -35.47
CA GLY A 170 8.47 0.23 -34.48
C GLY A 170 7.87 -0.70 -33.43
N LEU A 171 8.45 -0.74 -32.24
CA LEU A 171 7.90 -1.43 -31.08
C LEU A 171 6.62 -0.67 -30.66
N ALA A 172 5.46 -1.32 -30.73
CA ALA A 172 4.24 -0.77 -30.14
C ALA A 172 4.51 -0.51 -28.66
N ARG A 173 4.01 0.59 -28.11
CA ARG A 173 4.15 0.91 -26.69
C ARG A 173 2.83 0.62 -25.99
N ALA A 174 2.86 -0.19 -24.93
CA ALA A 174 1.71 -0.36 -24.07
C ALA A 174 1.76 0.70 -22.95
N VAL A 175 0.66 1.41 -22.76
CA VAL A 175 0.40 2.17 -21.53
C VAL A 175 -0.62 1.38 -20.75
N ALA A 176 -0.23 0.92 -19.57
CA ALA A 176 -1.00 -0.02 -18.78
C ALA A 176 -1.33 0.53 -17.40
N ARG A 177 -2.50 0.13 -16.90
CA ARG A 177 -2.93 0.38 -15.53
C ARG A 177 -3.50 -0.90 -14.96
N LEU A 178 -2.90 -1.42 -13.91
CA LEU A 178 -3.47 -2.46 -13.08
C LEU A 178 -4.20 -1.81 -11.91
N SER A 179 -5.42 -2.26 -11.64
CA SER A 179 -6.23 -1.79 -10.54
C SER A 179 -6.76 -2.95 -9.70
N THR A 180 -6.69 -2.82 -8.38
CA THR A 180 -7.32 -3.75 -7.45
C THR A 180 -7.95 -2.97 -6.29
N SER A 181 -8.92 -3.57 -5.62
CA SER A 181 -9.59 -2.93 -4.48
C SER A 181 -8.78 -3.05 -3.21
N ILE A 182 -8.83 -2.00 -2.40
CA ILE A 182 -8.24 -1.89 -1.07
C ILE A 182 -9.26 -1.24 -0.14
N PRO A 183 -9.07 -1.25 1.18
CA PRO A 183 -10.01 -0.62 2.09
C PRO A 183 -10.20 0.88 1.80
N PRO A 184 -11.46 1.38 1.80
CA PRO A 184 -11.77 2.75 1.42
C PRO A 184 -11.32 3.78 2.45
N VAL A 185 -11.06 3.37 3.69
CA VAL A 185 -10.57 4.22 4.78
C VAL A 185 -9.09 4.59 4.63
N LEU A 186 -8.35 3.91 3.74
CA LEU A 186 -6.94 4.20 3.53
C LEU A 186 -6.78 5.61 2.95
N PRO A 187 -5.85 6.42 3.47
CA PRO A 187 -5.55 7.71 2.89
C PRO A 187 -4.92 7.53 1.50
N ASP A 188 -5.01 8.58 0.70
CA ASP A 188 -4.37 8.62 -0.61
C ASP A 188 -2.84 8.58 -0.44
N VAL A 189 -2.22 7.59 -1.07
CA VAL A 189 -0.77 7.35 -1.12
C VAL A 189 -0.35 7.47 -2.56
N ARG A 190 0.81 8.10 -2.81
CA ARG A 190 1.37 8.16 -4.15
C ARG A 190 2.86 7.87 -4.13
N LEU A 191 3.26 6.87 -4.90
CA LEU A 191 4.65 6.50 -5.15
C LEU A 191 4.97 6.82 -6.61
N ARG A 192 5.86 7.78 -6.84
CA ARG A 192 6.24 8.24 -8.19
C ARG A 192 7.70 7.93 -8.44
N PRO A 193 8.10 7.49 -9.64
CA PRO A 193 9.52 7.28 -9.93
C PRO A 193 10.29 8.60 -9.76
N GLU A 194 11.46 8.53 -9.13
CA GLU A 194 12.31 9.70 -8.94
C GLU A 194 12.89 10.13 -10.30
N THR A 195 12.57 11.35 -10.71
CA THR A 195 13.14 11.96 -11.91
C THR A 195 14.26 12.92 -11.54
N THR A 196 15.15 13.26 -12.48
CA THR A 196 16.22 14.25 -12.26
C THR A 196 15.68 15.57 -11.69
N THR A 197 14.51 16.02 -12.16
CA THR A 197 13.85 17.23 -11.65
C THR A 197 13.40 17.05 -10.21
N LEU A 198 12.76 15.92 -9.88
CA LEU A 198 12.30 15.65 -8.51
C LEU A 198 13.49 15.54 -7.55
N ARG A 199 14.57 14.88 -7.95
CA ARG A 199 15.82 14.82 -7.17
C ARG A 199 16.38 16.21 -6.85
N ALA A 200 16.37 17.11 -7.84
CA ALA A 200 16.80 18.49 -7.63
C ALA A 200 15.86 19.24 -6.67
N LEU A 201 14.54 19.06 -6.79
CA LEU A 201 13.57 19.68 -5.90
C LEU A 201 13.66 19.15 -4.47
N ARG A 202 13.93 17.84 -4.30
CA ARG A 202 14.19 17.19 -3.00
C ARG A 202 15.42 17.78 -2.33
N ALA A 203 16.53 17.91 -3.07
CA ALA A 203 17.77 18.54 -2.57
C ALA A 203 17.54 20.00 -2.11
N LEU A 204 16.60 20.69 -2.74
CA LEU A 204 16.20 22.06 -2.41
C LEU A 204 15.10 22.15 -1.33
N ARG A 205 14.65 21.02 -0.77
CA ARG A 205 13.58 20.93 0.24
C ARG A 205 12.24 21.55 -0.21
N PHE A 206 11.97 21.54 -1.51
CA PHE A 206 10.70 22.04 -2.07
C PHE A 206 9.60 20.98 -2.11
N VAL A 207 9.92 19.72 -1.85
CA VAL A 207 8.97 18.59 -1.83
C VAL A 207 8.93 17.99 -0.42
N ARG A 208 7.72 17.71 0.06
CA ARG A 208 7.49 17.11 1.37
C ARG A 208 7.28 15.61 1.14
N GLU A 209 8.20 14.80 1.63
CA GLU A 209 8.33 13.38 1.27
C GLU A 209 8.40 12.52 2.53
N ALA A 210 7.88 11.30 2.45
CA ALA A 210 8.14 10.26 3.44
C ALA A 210 9.33 9.41 2.99
N GLU A 211 10.28 9.18 3.89
CA GLU A 211 11.31 8.15 3.72
C GLU A 211 10.82 6.87 4.39
N VAL A 212 10.90 5.74 3.69
CA VAL A 212 10.51 4.44 4.24
C VAL A 212 11.66 3.71 4.94
N GLY A 213 12.87 4.26 4.86
CA GLY A 213 14.07 3.68 5.47
C GLY A 213 14.69 2.57 4.63
N ASP A 214 14.39 2.55 3.33
CA ASP A 214 14.91 1.58 2.37
C ASP A 214 15.64 2.34 1.26
N ALA A 215 16.98 2.30 1.32
CA ALA A 215 17.81 3.09 0.43
C ALA A 215 17.54 2.86 -1.06
N ASP A 216 17.14 1.64 -1.47
CA ASP A 216 16.88 1.35 -2.88
C ASP A 216 15.55 1.95 -3.36
N LEU A 217 14.54 1.93 -2.50
CA LEU A 217 13.23 2.52 -2.76
C LEU A 217 13.26 4.04 -2.61
N ASP A 218 13.86 4.55 -1.53
CA ASP A 218 13.98 5.99 -1.24
C ASP A 218 14.85 6.72 -2.29
N ALA A 219 15.75 6.01 -2.99
CA ALA A 219 16.51 6.55 -4.12
C ALA A 219 15.80 6.37 -5.48
N GLY A 220 14.81 5.47 -5.55
CA GLY A 220 14.09 5.14 -6.77
C GLY A 220 12.75 5.85 -6.91
N TYR A 221 12.17 6.25 -5.78
CA TYR A 221 10.80 6.73 -5.71
C TYR A 221 10.66 7.93 -4.77
N LEU A 222 9.76 8.80 -5.17
CA LEU A 222 9.16 9.85 -4.37
C LEU A 222 7.87 9.34 -3.74
N LEU A 223 7.74 9.46 -2.42
CA LEU A 223 6.57 8.97 -1.68
C LEU A 223 5.81 10.10 -0.98
N GLU A 224 4.57 10.29 -1.39
CA GLU A 224 3.60 11.21 -0.79
C GLU A 224 2.60 10.39 0.03
N ALA A 225 2.89 10.18 1.31
CA ALA A 225 2.06 9.39 2.23
C ALA A 225 2.45 9.61 3.71
N PRO A 226 1.59 9.22 4.67
CA PRO A 226 2.00 9.04 6.07
C PRO A 226 3.15 8.01 6.16
N PRO A 227 4.28 8.31 6.85
CA PRO A 227 5.48 7.46 6.81
C PRO A 227 5.26 6.01 7.23
N ARG A 228 4.41 5.76 8.23
CA ARG A 228 4.14 4.40 8.72
C ARG A 228 3.31 3.58 7.72
N LEU A 229 2.31 4.20 7.09
CA LEU A 229 1.54 3.55 6.04
C LEU A 229 2.39 3.26 4.80
N ALA A 230 3.20 4.25 4.41
CA ALA A 230 4.22 4.12 3.39
C ALA A 230 5.13 2.90 3.64
N ALA A 231 5.66 2.76 4.85
CA ALA A 231 6.53 1.65 5.23
C ALA A 231 5.80 0.30 5.19
N CYS A 232 4.55 0.25 5.70
CA CYS A 232 3.71 -0.95 5.68
C CYS A 232 3.47 -1.44 4.23
N MET A 233 3.09 -0.54 3.33
CA MET A 233 2.83 -0.89 1.92
C MET A 233 4.08 -1.32 1.16
N THR A 234 5.19 -0.60 1.36
CA THR A 234 6.40 -0.79 0.55
C THR A 234 7.23 -1.98 1.01
N ARG A 235 7.28 -2.29 2.31
CA ARG A 235 8.07 -3.42 2.83
C ARG A 235 7.63 -4.76 2.25
N ALA A 236 6.32 -4.99 2.18
CA ALA A 236 5.75 -6.22 1.62
C ALA A 236 6.00 -6.34 0.11
N ALA A 237 6.01 -5.21 -0.61
CA ALA A 237 6.12 -5.17 -2.07
C ALA A 237 7.52 -4.76 -2.58
N ARG A 238 8.54 -4.78 -1.73
CA ARG A 238 9.88 -4.23 -2.04
C ARG A 238 10.45 -4.72 -3.37
N ALA A 239 10.59 -6.03 -3.53
CA ALA A 239 11.20 -6.63 -4.72
C ALA A 239 10.48 -6.27 -6.02
N PRO A 240 9.15 -6.47 -6.15
CA PRO A 240 8.45 -6.11 -7.38
C PRO A 240 8.42 -4.60 -7.63
N LEU A 241 8.37 -3.76 -6.59
CA LEU A 241 8.47 -2.30 -6.74
C LEU A 241 9.82 -1.88 -7.34
N ILE A 242 10.92 -2.49 -6.89
CA ILE A 242 12.26 -2.22 -7.44
C ILE A 242 12.36 -2.64 -8.91
N ALA A 243 11.74 -3.77 -9.29
CA ALA A 243 11.71 -4.22 -10.68
C ALA A 243 10.92 -3.25 -11.59
N LEU A 244 9.76 -2.80 -11.11
CA LEU A 244 8.90 -1.84 -11.80
C LEU A 244 9.53 -0.44 -11.96
N ARG A 245 10.54 -0.09 -11.15
CA ARG A 245 11.29 1.17 -11.29
C ARG A 245 11.85 1.37 -12.69
N SER A 246 12.30 0.29 -13.34
CA SER A 246 12.86 0.32 -14.69
C SER A 246 11.83 0.71 -15.78
N LEU A 247 10.54 0.65 -15.44
CA LEU A 247 9.42 0.97 -16.32
C LEU A 247 8.73 2.28 -15.94
N ASP A 248 9.37 3.08 -15.07
CA ASP A 248 8.83 4.33 -14.53
C ASP A 248 7.40 4.17 -13.96
N ALA A 249 7.13 3.04 -13.31
CA ALA A 249 5.80 2.75 -12.81
C ALA A 249 5.38 3.72 -11.69
N GLU A 250 4.18 4.28 -11.77
CA GLU A 250 3.56 5.09 -10.72
C GLU A 250 2.53 4.24 -9.97
N ILE A 251 2.58 4.26 -8.63
CA ILE A 251 1.58 3.60 -7.80
C ILE A 251 0.80 4.63 -7.02
N ARG A 252 -0.50 4.41 -6.89
CA ARG A 252 -1.37 5.28 -6.10
C ARG A 252 -2.50 4.52 -5.45
N THR A 253 -2.86 4.94 -4.24
CA THR A 253 -4.13 4.57 -3.62
C THR A 253 -5.08 5.75 -3.72
N ARG A 254 -6.33 5.47 -4.11
CA ARG A 254 -7.37 6.49 -4.15
C ARG A 254 -8.74 5.86 -4.04
N ARG A 255 -9.58 6.37 -3.13
CA ARG A 255 -11.01 6.00 -3.01
C ARG A 255 -11.24 4.47 -2.98
N GLY A 256 -10.44 3.74 -2.21
CA GLY A 256 -10.55 2.28 -2.09
C GLY A 256 -10.02 1.48 -3.29
N ALA A 257 -9.22 2.09 -4.16
CA ALA A 257 -8.49 1.41 -5.22
C ALA A 257 -6.99 1.61 -5.09
N LEU A 258 -6.23 0.54 -5.33
CA LEU A 258 -4.81 0.58 -5.64
C LEU A 258 -4.68 0.57 -7.15
N GLU A 259 -3.93 1.52 -7.71
CA GLU A 259 -3.62 1.61 -9.13
C GLU A 259 -2.10 1.59 -9.33
N ILE A 260 -1.64 0.80 -10.29
CA ILE A 260 -0.25 0.75 -10.76
C ILE A 260 -0.27 1.09 -12.24
N ASP A 261 0.25 2.26 -12.60
CA ASP A 261 0.39 2.72 -13.97
C ASP A 261 1.83 2.49 -14.44
N TRP A 262 2.03 1.90 -15.61
CA TRP A 262 3.36 1.80 -16.21
C TRP A 262 3.28 1.85 -17.72
N SER A 263 4.43 1.96 -18.36
CA SER A 263 4.49 1.86 -19.81
C SER A 263 5.69 1.06 -20.26
N ALA A 264 5.43 0.08 -21.11
CA ALA A 264 6.44 -0.84 -21.60
C ALA A 264 6.43 -0.90 -23.14
N PRO A 265 7.60 -1.07 -23.78
CA PRO A 265 7.64 -1.52 -25.16
C PRO A 265 7.04 -2.93 -25.23
N LEU A 266 6.21 -3.18 -26.22
CA LEU A 266 5.76 -4.52 -26.54
C LEU A 266 6.75 -5.14 -27.51
N ASP A 267 7.32 -6.27 -27.09
CA ASP A 267 7.95 -7.19 -28.03
C ASP A 267 6.91 -8.22 -28.53
N ARG A 268 7.31 -9.10 -29.45
CA ARG A 268 6.39 -10.05 -30.09
C ARG A 268 5.89 -11.17 -29.16
N SER A 269 6.43 -11.28 -27.95
CA SER A 269 6.30 -12.46 -27.07
C SER A 269 6.06 -12.13 -25.59
N SER A 270 6.24 -10.89 -25.17
CA SER A 270 6.19 -10.51 -23.77
C SER A 270 5.43 -9.20 -23.56
N PHE A 271 4.85 -9.07 -22.37
CA PHE A 271 4.28 -7.83 -21.86
C PHE A 271 5.01 -7.47 -20.56
N PRO A 272 6.14 -6.73 -20.66
CA PRO A 272 7.01 -6.47 -19.53
C PRO A 272 6.31 -5.74 -18.38
N GLY A 273 6.65 -6.14 -17.16
CA GLY A 273 6.16 -5.52 -15.93
C GLY A 273 4.81 -6.02 -15.43
N LEU A 274 4.07 -6.88 -16.17
CA LEU A 274 2.81 -7.41 -15.67
C LEU A 274 3.00 -8.27 -14.41
N ASP A 275 3.97 -9.19 -14.43
CA ASP A 275 4.24 -10.09 -13.30
C ASP A 275 4.61 -9.30 -12.04
N ASP A 276 5.49 -8.31 -12.17
CA ASP A 276 5.89 -7.45 -11.07
C ASP A 276 4.74 -6.54 -10.61
N ALA A 277 3.91 -6.03 -11.52
CA ALA A 277 2.73 -5.23 -11.16
C ALA A 277 1.70 -6.06 -10.39
N VAL A 278 1.42 -7.30 -10.83
CA VAL A 278 0.54 -8.21 -10.11
C VAL A 278 1.14 -8.55 -8.74
N ALA A 279 2.41 -8.92 -8.67
CA ALA A 279 3.06 -9.23 -7.40
C ALA A 279 3.04 -8.04 -6.43
N ALA A 280 3.33 -6.82 -6.90
CA ALA A 280 3.23 -5.61 -6.09
C ALA A 280 1.79 -5.34 -5.62
N ALA A 281 0.81 -5.47 -6.51
CA ALA A 281 -0.60 -5.25 -6.17
C ALA A 281 -1.10 -6.25 -5.12
N LEU A 282 -0.75 -7.53 -5.25
CA LEU A 282 -1.10 -8.57 -4.29
C LEU A 282 -0.42 -8.33 -2.94
N ALA A 283 0.87 -8.01 -2.94
CA ALA A 283 1.63 -7.76 -1.72
C ALA A 283 1.11 -6.53 -0.96
N ILE A 284 0.89 -5.41 -1.66
CA ILE A 284 0.30 -4.20 -1.06
C ILE A 284 -1.10 -4.51 -0.55
N ARG A 285 -1.96 -5.13 -1.37
CA ARG A 285 -3.34 -5.44 -0.96
C ARG A 285 -3.36 -6.29 0.31
N ARG A 286 -2.54 -7.34 0.39
CA ARG A 286 -2.44 -8.19 1.60
C ARG A 286 -1.94 -7.41 2.81
N ALA A 287 -0.96 -6.52 2.63
CA ALA A 287 -0.42 -5.70 3.72
C ALA A 287 -1.44 -4.72 4.31
N VAL A 288 -2.37 -4.22 3.47
CA VAL A 288 -3.37 -3.22 3.88
C VAL A 288 -4.75 -3.81 4.18
N THR A 289 -4.87 -5.12 4.27
CA THR A 289 -6.12 -5.82 4.64
C THR A 289 -5.92 -6.72 5.85
N VAL A 290 -6.91 -6.79 6.74
CA VAL A 290 -6.85 -7.69 7.90
C VAL A 290 -7.23 -9.12 7.48
N PRO A 291 -6.41 -10.15 7.82
CA PRO A 291 -6.72 -11.53 7.52
C PRO A 291 -8.00 -11.98 8.25
N GLY A 292 -9.05 -12.30 7.49
CA GLY A 292 -10.39 -12.61 8.00
C GLY A 292 -11.51 -11.91 7.20
N ALA A 293 -11.18 -10.84 6.48
CA ALA A 293 -12.12 -10.06 5.67
C ALA A 293 -12.32 -10.58 4.22
N ALA A 294 -11.61 -11.65 3.83
CA ALA A 294 -11.73 -12.29 2.53
C ALA A 294 -12.40 -13.66 2.68
N ALA A 295 -13.73 -13.66 2.68
CA ALA A 295 -14.56 -14.85 2.49
C ALA A 295 -15.57 -14.56 1.39
#